data_AF-C0NIE7-F1
#
_entry.id   AF-C0NIE7-F1
#
_cell.length_a   1.000
_cell.length_b   1.000
_cell.length_c   1.000
_cell.angle_alpha   90.00
_cell.angle_beta   90.00
_cell.angle_gamma   90.00
#
_symmetry.space_group_name_H-M   'P 1'
#
loop_
_entity.id
_entity.type
_entity.pdbx_description
1 polymer ?
#
loop_
_entity_poly.entity_id
_entity_poly.type
_entity_poly.pdbx_seq_one_letter_code
_entity_poly.pdbx_strand_id
1 'polypeptide(L)'
;MSRKDFITRVLYLTPTAGLWQMRYIYRFISAVCPPAQSKIWAGKLKQGDVIFSNHPEFGGTHLPDINVITPAFNGNNIIFYVASRAHHALPGSMPPHSKELFQEGAAIKSEKLVSGGIFNEELVTHLLYHQPAQYPGCSCTKCLANNINDLKAQIAANQKRINHISMLIKEYGKGTAQFYMNNIQDNAELSVRRLLKADLVAVDYRDDGSPVRLKISIDAEKGEAIFDFEGTSSEVYGNINAPEAITYSAIICCLRCLISEDIPLNQGCLKPINVRIPKNSFLSPSDKAAVVGGNVLTSQRVTDVILKCFQTCAASQGRECFRRKETKGFGYYETIAGGSSAGPDWEGTSGVHTHMTNTQITDSEVFERRHPVLIREFCLRPGSGGNGQHRGGDGVIRDIDFRIPVQVSILSERRVYHPHGLNGGGDGQCVLNIWMRRTPIRGQPGKWNVKEINPGAKNTAKIYPGDRIVVKTLGRDTGDERMILKWLLAKRHSGDDHLEPNQLVDTVSVGKTEHS
;
A
#
# COMPACT_ATOMS: atom_id res chain seq x y z
N MET A 1 -17.32 7.53 0.91
CA MET A 1 -16.23 6.95 1.74
C MET A 1 -15.29 5.99 0.98
N SER A 2 -15.43 5.83 -0.34
CA SER A 2 -14.88 4.69 -1.11
C SER A 2 -13.38 4.70 -1.48
N ARG A 3 -12.62 5.78 -1.25
CA ARG A 3 -11.26 5.96 -1.80
C ARG A 3 -10.08 5.77 -0.83
N LYS A 4 -10.28 5.12 0.33
CA LYS A 4 -9.18 4.90 1.29
C LYS A 4 -8.72 3.46 1.26
N ASP A 5 -7.41 3.25 1.20
CA ASP A 5 -6.77 1.96 1.50
C ASP A 5 -7.11 1.61 2.96
N PHE A 6 -8.20 0.87 3.15
CA PHE A 6 -8.83 0.61 4.45
C PHE A 6 -9.29 -0.85 4.54
N ILE A 7 -8.89 -1.53 5.61
CA ILE A 7 -9.16 -2.95 5.87
C ILE A 7 -9.70 -3.10 7.28
N THR A 8 -10.64 -4.02 7.50
CA THR A 8 -11.01 -4.49 8.85
C THR A 8 -11.01 -6.02 8.88
N ARG A 9 -10.40 -6.57 9.93
CA ARG A 9 -10.16 -8.01 10.15
C ARG A 9 -10.58 -8.44 11.54
N VAL A 10 -10.89 -9.72 11.68
CA VAL A 10 -11.23 -10.37 12.96
C VAL A 10 -10.10 -11.34 13.30
N LEU A 11 -9.78 -11.47 14.57
CA LEU A 11 -8.56 -12.13 15.05
C LEU A 11 -8.91 -12.95 16.30
N TYR A 12 -9.14 -14.24 16.15
CA TYR A 12 -9.57 -15.05 17.29
C TYR A 12 -8.38 -15.50 18.15
N LEU A 13 -8.54 -15.40 19.48
CA LEU A 13 -7.61 -15.99 20.44
C LEU A 13 -7.90 -17.49 20.59
N THR A 14 -7.46 -18.25 19.61
CA THR A 14 -7.09 -19.66 19.77
C THR A 14 -5.56 -19.76 19.81
N PRO A 15 -4.96 -20.83 20.39
CA PRO A 15 -3.50 -21.01 20.39
C PRO A 15 -2.90 -20.97 18.98
N THR A 16 -3.67 -21.42 17.98
CA THR A 16 -3.42 -21.29 16.55
C THR A 16 -4.03 -19.97 16.03
N ALA A 17 -3.40 -18.83 16.30
CA ALA A 17 -3.96 -17.49 16.11
C ALA A 17 -4.53 -17.23 14.70
N GLY A 18 -5.86 -17.31 14.56
CA GLY A 18 -6.55 -17.29 13.27
C GLY A 18 -6.98 -15.90 12.81
N LEU A 19 -6.50 -15.49 11.63
CA LEU A 19 -6.90 -14.23 10.99
C LEU A 19 -8.03 -14.43 9.99
N TRP A 20 -9.05 -13.57 10.11
CA TRP A 20 -10.22 -13.48 9.25
C TRP A 20 -10.27 -12.12 8.54
N GLN A 21 -10.59 -12.10 7.24
CA GLN A 21 -10.65 -10.88 6.45
C GLN A 21 -11.99 -10.69 5.69
N MET A 22 -12.47 -9.44 5.61
CA MET A 22 -13.39 -9.00 4.55
C MET A 22 -12.63 -8.47 3.31
N ARG A 23 -13.24 -8.65 2.13
CA ARG A 23 -12.69 -8.31 0.80
C ARG A 23 -12.09 -6.87 0.71
N TYR A 24 -11.33 -6.64 -0.36
CA TYR A 24 -10.89 -5.37 -0.98
C TYR A 24 -9.40 -4.98 -0.95
N ILE A 25 -8.54 -5.49 -0.07
CA ILE A 25 -7.08 -5.26 -0.20
C ILE A 25 -6.26 -6.45 0.31
N TYR A 26 -5.31 -6.95 -0.49
CA TYR A 26 -4.39 -8.04 -0.15
C TYR A 26 -3.15 -7.61 0.66
N ARG A 27 -3.20 -6.47 1.37
CA ARG A 27 -2.10 -5.93 2.19
C ARG A 27 -2.35 -6.29 3.66
N PHE A 28 -1.65 -7.29 4.18
CA PHE A 28 -2.09 -7.93 5.41
C PHE A 28 -1.74 -7.10 6.64
N ILE A 29 -2.74 -6.88 7.53
CA ILE A 29 -2.46 -6.89 8.97
C ILE A 29 -1.90 -8.29 9.24
N SER A 30 -0.58 -8.38 9.22
CA SER A 30 0.12 -9.65 9.01
C SER A 30 -0.11 -10.63 10.15
N ALA A 31 0.18 -11.90 9.90
CA ALA A 31 0.22 -12.93 10.94
C ALA A 31 1.10 -12.54 12.15
N VAL A 32 2.04 -11.60 11.95
CA VAL A 32 2.97 -11.08 12.96
C VAL A 32 2.31 -10.07 13.90
N CYS A 33 1.49 -9.14 13.38
CA CYS A 33 1.06 -7.97 14.15
C CYS A 33 0.21 -8.35 15.40
N PRO A 34 -0.90 -9.11 15.30
CA PRO A 34 -1.72 -9.40 16.47
C PRO A 34 -1.05 -10.29 17.53
N PRO A 35 -0.31 -11.38 17.20
CA PRO A 35 0.42 -12.15 18.20
C PRO A 35 1.53 -11.36 18.91
N ALA A 36 2.24 -10.48 18.20
CA ALA A 36 3.22 -9.59 18.83
C ALA A 36 2.56 -8.66 19.83
N GLN A 37 1.50 -7.96 19.40
CA GLN A 37 0.75 -7.02 20.24
C GLN A 37 0.07 -7.73 21.44
N SER A 38 -0.51 -8.92 21.24
CA SER A 38 -1.14 -9.70 22.31
C SER A 38 -0.13 -10.18 23.37
N LYS A 39 1.11 -10.50 22.98
CA LYS A 39 2.20 -10.80 23.94
C LYS A 39 2.60 -9.56 24.76
N ILE A 40 2.77 -8.41 24.11
CA ILE A 40 3.17 -7.14 24.78
C ILE A 40 2.12 -6.69 25.80
N TRP A 41 0.84 -6.85 25.46
CA TRP A 41 -0.31 -6.38 26.24
C TRP A 41 -0.98 -7.45 27.11
N ALA A 42 -0.39 -8.64 27.23
CA ALA A 42 -0.91 -9.73 28.07
C ALA A 42 -1.16 -9.26 29.51
N GLY A 43 -2.39 -9.42 30.01
CA GLY A 43 -2.81 -8.98 31.35
C GLY A 43 -2.96 -7.46 31.55
N LYS A 44 -2.69 -6.61 30.54
CA LYS A 44 -2.63 -5.14 30.69
C LYS A 44 -3.82 -4.37 30.10
N LEU A 45 -4.69 -5.05 29.35
CA LEU A 45 -5.84 -4.44 28.67
C LEU A 45 -7.11 -4.57 29.51
N LYS A 46 -7.98 -3.56 29.43
CA LYS A 46 -9.33 -3.53 30.01
C LYS A 46 -10.36 -3.28 28.91
N GLN A 47 -11.64 -3.55 29.21
CA GLN A 47 -12.72 -3.23 28.29
C GLN A 47 -12.76 -1.72 27.99
N GLY A 48 -12.90 -1.36 26.71
CA GLY A 48 -12.80 0.03 26.24
C GLY A 48 -11.39 0.50 25.89
N ASP A 49 -10.35 -0.33 26.08
CA ASP A 49 -9.01 -0.04 25.55
C ASP A 49 -8.93 -0.28 24.04
N VAL A 50 -8.09 0.51 23.35
CA VAL A 50 -7.68 0.30 21.95
C VAL A 50 -6.18 0.56 21.84
N ILE A 51 -5.47 -0.28 21.10
CA ILE A 51 -4.02 -0.13 20.84
C ILE A 51 -3.75 0.15 19.36
N PHE A 52 -2.61 0.75 19.04
CA PHE A 52 -2.21 1.06 17.66
C PHE A 52 -0.69 0.95 17.43
N SER A 53 -0.33 0.65 16.18
CA SER A 53 1.07 0.47 15.73
C SER A 53 1.21 0.55 14.21
N ASN A 54 2.39 0.96 13.73
CA ASN A 54 2.76 0.93 12.30
C ASN A 54 4.22 0.53 12.05
N HIS A 55 5.00 0.32 13.11
CA HIS A 55 6.43 0.02 13.03
C HIS A 55 6.67 -1.38 12.41
N PRO A 56 7.63 -1.54 11.48
CA PRO A 56 7.98 -2.80 10.82
C PRO A 56 8.03 -4.04 11.72
N GLU A 57 8.87 -3.97 12.75
CA GLU A 57 9.07 -4.99 13.80
C GLU A 57 7.77 -5.50 14.44
N PHE A 58 6.73 -4.67 14.51
CA PHE A 58 5.44 -4.99 15.13
C PHE A 58 4.36 -5.35 14.09
N GLY A 59 4.78 -5.75 12.88
CA GLY A 59 3.93 -6.18 11.77
C GLY A 59 3.37 -5.04 10.91
N GLY A 60 3.96 -3.85 11.00
CA GLY A 60 3.79 -2.79 10.01
C GLY A 60 4.36 -3.19 8.64
N THR A 61 3.74 -2.68 7.57
CA THR A 61 4.20 -2.87 6.18
C THR A 61 5.03 -1.69 5.70
N HIS A 62 4.56 -0.48 5.97
CA HIS A 62 5.30 0.79 5.93
C HIS A 62 4.67 1.77 6.92
N LEU A 63 5.33 2.89 7.24
CA LEU A 63 4.81 3.81 8.27
C LEU A 63 3.41 4.39 7.98
N PRO A 64 3.00 4.68 6.73
CA PRO A 64 1.63 5.15 6.47
C PRO A 64 0.50 4.16 6.82
N ASP A 65 0.77 2.85 6.86
CA ASP A 65 -0.25 1.82 7.12
C ASP A 65 -0.39 1.59 8.64
N ILE A 66 -1.17 2.44 9.32
CA ILE A 66 -1.41 2.32 10.76
C ILE A 66 -2.42 1.21 11.04
N ASN A 67 -2.06 0.29 11.94
CA ASN A 67 -2.95 -0.73 12.51
C ASN A 67 -3.64 -0.17 13.77
N VAL A 68 -4.93 -0.41 13.92
CA VAL A 68 -5.72 -0.11 15.12
C VAL A 68 -6.39 -1.40 15.59
N ILE A 69 -6.09 -1.86 16.81
CA ILE A 69 -6.52 -3.15 17.35
C ILE A 69 -7.36 -2.94 18.61
N THR A 70 -8.56 -3.53 18.62
CA THR A 70 -9.52 -3.44 19.72
C THR A 70 -9.79 -4.85 20.28
N PRO A 71 -9.49 -5.14 21.56
CA PRO A 71 -9.92 -6.37 22.23
C PRO A 71 -11.44 -6.42 22.43
N ALA A 72 -12.03 -7.59 22.24
CA ALA A 72 -13.41 -7.90 22.59
C ALA A 72 -13.45 -8.74 23.87
N PHE A 73 -14.15 -8.25 24.88
CA PHE A 73 -14.22 -8.84 26.22
C PHE A 73 -15.53 -9.58 26.48
N ASN A 74 -15.48 -10.58 27.36
CA ASN A 74 -16.61 -11.11 28.11
C ASN A 74 -16.19 -11.26 29.58
N GLY A 75 -16.79 -10.44 30.45
CA GLY A 75 -16.19 -10.13 31.75
C GLY A 75 -14.76 -9.62 31.58
N ASN A 76 -13.84 -10.08 32.43
CA ASN A 76 -12.42 -9.70 32.36
C ASN A 76 -11.61 -10.43 31.27
N ASN A 77 -12.22 -11.37 30.53
CA ASN A 77 -11.52 -12.21 29.57
C ASN A 77 -11.66 -11.70 28.14
N ILE A 78 -10.55 -11.55 27.41
CA ILE A 78 -10.55 -11.28 25.97
C ILE A 78 -10.94 -12.56 25.23
N ILE A 79 -11.96 -12.51 24.37
CA ILE A 79 -12.36 -13.65 23.51
C ILE A 79 -11.64 -13.59 22.17
N PHE A 80 -11.55 -12.39 21.59
CA PHE A 80 -10.95 -12.13 20.28
C PHE A 80 -10.48 -10.68 20.21
N TYR A 81 -9.66 -10.35 19.21
CA TYR A 81 -9.40 -8.97 18.80
C TYR A 81 -10.09 -8.68 17.47
N VAL A 82 -10.32 -7.41 17.20
CA VAL A 82 -10.62 -6.88 15.87
C VAL A 82 -9.52 -5.89 15.53
N ALA A 83 -8.98 -5.95 14.30
CA ALA A 83 -7.99 -5.01 13.85
C ALA A 83 -8.41 -4.38 12.52
N SER A 84 -8.26 -3.07 12.42
CA SER A 84 -8.31 -2.35 11.16
C SER A 84 -6.92 -1.82 10.80
N ARG A 85 -6.74 -1.55 9.51
CA ARG A 85 -5.57 -0.86 8.97
C ARG A 85 -6.05 0.15 7.96
N ALA A 86 -5.55 1.37 8.06
CA ALA A 86 -5.79 2.43 7.10
C ALA A 86 -4.46 3.03 6.62
N HIS A 87 -4.42 3.48 5.37
CA HIS A 87 -3.32 4.29 4.86
C HIS A 87 -3.54 5.77 5.24
N HIS A 88 -2.69 6.28 6.14
CA HIS A 88 -2.77 7.65 6.64
C HIS A 88 -1.96 8.63 5.80
N ALA A 89 -2.43 9.88 5.72
CA ALA A 89 -1.69 10.99 5.11
C ALA A 89 -0.57 11.47 6.04
N LEU A 90 0.42 10.61 6.28
CA LEU A 90 1.58 10.89 7.12
C LEU A 90 2.58 11.83 6.41
N PRO A 91 3.45 12.51 7.18
CA PRO A 91 4.45 13.42 6.64
C PRO A 91 5.71 12.67 6.20
N GLY A 92 6.40 13.18 5.18
CA GLY A 92 7.59 12.53 4.63
C GLY A 92 7.34 11.08 4.19
N SER A 93 6.08 10.73 3.91
CA SER A 93 5.53 9.39 4.11
C SER A 93 6.21 8.22 3.41
N MET A 94 7.03 8.44 2.39
CA MET A 94 7.45 7.38 1.45
C MET A 94 8.82 7.54 0.73
N PRO A 95 9.87 8.21 1.28
CA PRO A 95 10.93 8.89 0.50
C PRO A 95 11.59 8.06 -0.62
N PRO A 96 11.85 8.62 -1.82
CA PRO A 96 12.46 7.84 -2.91
C PRO A 96 13.96 7.64 -2.71
N HIS A 97 14.49 8.30 -1.69
CA HIS A 97 15.88 8.34 -1.31
C HIS A 97 16.07 8.10 0.20
N SER A 98 15.04 7.62 0.92
CA SER A 98 15.23 7.23 2.32
C SER A 98 16.21 6.07 2.42
N LYS A 99 16.94 6.09 3.53
CA LYS A 99 17.93 5.10 3.96
C LYS A 99 17.57 4.57 5.33
N GLU A 100 17.10 5.47 6.19
CA GLU A 100 16.74 5.22 7.60
C GLU A 100 15.23 5.43 7.81
N LEU A 101 14.61 4.60 8.66
CA LEU A 101 13.17 4.59 8.95
C LEU A 101 12.65 5.94 9.47
N PHE A 102 13.46 6.67 10.24
CA PHE A 102 13.07 7.98 10.79
C PHE A 102 12.82 9.05 9.70
N GLN A 103 13.34 8.84 8.49
CA GLN A 103 13.15 9.73 7.35
C GLN A 103 11.74 9.58 6.73
N GLU A 104 11.03 8.49 7.03
CA GLU A 104 9.76 8.10 6.43
C GLU A 104 8.52 8.56 7.21
N GLY A 105 8.71 9.15 8.40
CA GLY A 105 7.65 9.73 9.23
C GLY A 105 7.53 9.11 10.62
N ALA A 106 6.30 8.94 11.10
CA ALA A 106 6.01 8.47 12.46
C ALA A 106 6.12 6.95 12.57
N ALA A 107 6.96 6.44 13.50
CA ALA A 107 7.16 5.02 13.74
C ALA A 107 6.70 4.63 15.16
N ILE A 108 5.52 4.03 15.24
CA ILE A 108 4.77 3.68 16.47
C ILE A 108 4.90 2.18 16.71
N LYS A 109 5.65 1.78 17.74
CA LYS A 109 5.90 0.37 18.09
C LYS A 109 4.63 -0.30 18.65
N SER A 110 4.09 0.19 19.76
CA SER A 110 2.93 -0.41 20.43
C SER A 110 2.35 0.55 21.48
N GLU A 111 1.29 1.29 21.14
CA GLU A 111 0.76 2.35 22.00
C GLU A 111 -0.74 2.19 22.30
N LYS A 112 -1.22 2.79 23.41
CA LYS A 112 -2.64 2.77 23.79
C LYS A 112 -3.37 4.02 23.27
N LEU A 113 -4.10 3.86 22.17
CA LEU A 113 -4.87 4.90 21.47
C LEU A 113 -6.11 5.36 22.26
N VAL A 114 -6.75 4.41 22.95
CA VAL A 114 -7.93 4.65 23.80
C VAL A 114 -7.71 3.91 25.11
N SER A 115 -7.99 4.56 26.24
CA SER A 115 -7.93 3.94 27.57
C SER A 115 -9.29 4.03 28.23
N GLY A 116 -9.92 2.88 28.51
CA GLY A 116 -11.26 2.84 29.12
C GLY A 116 -12.34 3.66 28.40
N GLY A 117 -12.27 3.76 27.07
CA GLY A 117 -13.17 4.57 26.24
C GLY A 117 -12.71 6.01 25.95
N ILE A 118 -11.69 6.52 26.64
CA ILE A 118 -11.16 7.89 26.42
C ILE A 118 -10.07 7.86 25.35
N PHE A 119 -10.28 8.58 24.24
CA PHE A 119 -9.33 8.70 23.11
C PHE A 119 -8.21 9.70 23.43
N ASN A 120 -6.95 9.27 23.29
CA ASN A 120 -5.79 10.09 23.65
C ASN A 120 -5.28 10.91 22.45
N GLU A 121 -5.92 12.07 22.21
CA GLU A 121 -5.58 12.95 21.09
C GLU A 121 -4.22 13.65 21.25
N GLU A 122 -3.77 13.87 22.49
CA GLU A 122 -2.45 14.42 22.82
C GLU A 122 -1.33 13.45 22.42
N LEU A 123 -1.47 12.16 22.76
CA LEU A 123 -0.53 11.10 22.36
C LEU A 123 -0.47 10.95 20.83
N VAL A 124 -1.63 10.96 20.15
CA VAL A 124 -1.70 10.94 18.68
C VAL A 124 -0.99 12.15 18.08
N THR A 125 -1.17 13.33 18.67
CA THR A 125 -0.49 14.56 18.24
C THR A 125 1.02 14.48 18.49
N HIS A 126 1.46 13.96 19.64
CA HIS A 126 2.88 13.74 19.93
C HIS A 126 3.54 12.81 18.90
N LEU A 127 2.96 11.63 18.68
CA LEU A 127 3.51 10.59 17.82
C LEU A 127 3.47 10.95 16.32
N LEU A 128 2.43 11.65 15.84
CA LEU A 128 2.26 11.97 14.41
C LEU A 128 2.76 13.37 14.02
N TYR A 129 2.88 14.31 14.97
CA TYR A 129 3.31 15.69 14.72
C TYR A 129 4.69 15.99 15.31
N HIS A 130 4.85 15.83 16.63
CA HIS A 130 6.04 16.32 17.34
C HIS A 130 7.26 15.41 17.19
N GLN A 131 7.13 14.10 17.47
CA GLN A 131 8.24 13.14 17.40
C GLN A 131 8.89 13.07 15.99
N PRO A 132 8.13 13.03 14.87
CA PRO A 132 8.75 13.03 13.53
C PRO A 132 9.43 14.34 13.17
N ALA A 133 9.03 15.47 13.78
CA ALA A 133 9.61 16.78 13.53
C ALA A 133 10.93 17.03 14.28
N GLN A 134 11.30 16.17 15.24
CA GLN A 134 12.60 16.24 15.93
C GLN A 134 13.79 15.93 15.00
N TYR A 135 13.56 15.13 13.96
CA TYR A 135 14.63 14.65 13.07
C TYR A 135 15.01 15.67 11.98
N PRO A 136 16.30 16.01 11.79
CA PRO A 136 16.73 17.04 10.84
C PRO A 136 16.19 16.86 9.42
N GLY A 137 15.38 17.84 8.97
CA GLY A 137 14.80 17.88 7.63
C GLY A 137 13.52 17.08 7.44
N CYS A 138 13.09 16.30 8.45
CA CYS A 138 11.78 15.66 8.49
C CYS A 138 10.68 16.71 8.74
N SER A 139 9.42 16.26 8.75
CA SER A 139 8.26 17.13 8.91
C SER A 139 7.18 16.48 9.77
N CYS A 140 6.46 17.29 10.52
CA CYS A 140 5.20 16.98 11.18
C CYS A 140 4.05 16.70 10.19
N THR A 141 2.99 16.01 10.63
CA THR A 141 1.83 15.73 9.76
C THR A 141 1.12 17.01 9.31
N LYS A 142 1.07 17.23 8.00
CA LYS A 142 0.33 18.35 7.38
C LYS A 142 -1.19 18.16 7.41
N CYS A 143 -1.67 17.01 7.87
CA CYS A 143 -3.08 16.63 7.86
C CYS A 143 -3.53 15.99 9.19
N LEU A 144 -3.03 16.50 10.32
CA LEU A 144 -3.30 15.96 11.68
C LEU A 144 -4.78 15.64 11.90
N ALA A 145 -5.68 16.59 11.62
CA ALA A 145 -7.12 16.42 11.78
C ALA A 145 -7.70 15.28 10.92
N ASN A 146 -7.19 15.06 9.70
CA ASN A 146 -7.61 13.92 8.87
C ASN A 146 -7.15 12.59 9.47
N ASN A 147 -5.91 12.54 9.96
CA ASN A 147 -5.34 11.33 10.56
C ASN A 147 -6.07 10.96 11.87
N ILE A 148 -6.40 11.97 12.70
CA ILE A 148 -7.24 11.81 13.90
C ILE A 148 -8.62 11.27 13.52
N ASN A 149 -9.26 11.83 12.49
CA ASN A 149 -10.57 11.35 12.01
C ASN A 149 -10.50 9.92 11.44
N ASP A 150 -9.40 9.55 10.79
CA ASP A 150 -9.18 8.18 10.29
C ASP A 150 -8.83 7.18 11.39
N LEU A 151 -8.22 7.60 12.50
CA LEU A 151 -8.09 6.79 13.71
C LEU A 151 -9.46 6.59 14.39
N LYS A 152 -10.26 7.65 14.52
CA LYS A 152 -11.64 7.57 15.05
C LYS A 152 -12.55 6.69 14.18
N ALA A 153 -12.40 6.75 12.85
CA ALA A 153 -13.13 5.88 11.91
C ALA A 153 -12.70 4.40 12.03
N GLN A 154 -11.40 4.11 12.20
CA GLN A 154 -10.91 2.75 12.47
C GLN A 154 -11.45 2.18 13.78
N ILE A 155 -11.48 2.98 14.86
CA ILE A 155 -12.09 2.59 16.15
C ILE A 155 -13.58 2.25 15.96
N ALA A 156 -14.34 3.11 15.27
CA ALA A 156 -15.76 2.88 15.02
C ALA A 156 -16.01 1.60 14.18
N ALA A 157 -15.20 1.34 13.16
CA ALA A 157 -15.27 0.12 12.36
C ALA A 157 -14.94 -1.14 13.19
N ASN A 158 -13.93 -1.07 14.05
CA ASN A 158 -13.61 -2.15 14.98
C ASN A 158 -14.77 -2.43 15.93
N GLN A 159 -15.33 -1.40 16.57
CA GLN A 159 -16.44 -1.57 17.52
C GLN A 159 -17.70 -2.14 16.84
N LYS A 160 -18.05 -1.64 15.65
CA LYS A 160 -19.18 -2.17 14.85
C LYS A 160 -18.99 -3.66 14.52
N ARG A 161 -17.76 -4.08 14.23
CA ARG A 161 -17.40 -5.48 13.99
C ARG A 161 -17.49 -6.32 15.27
N ILE A 162 -16.99 -5.84 16.41
CA ILE A 162 -17.13 -6.50 17.71
C ILE A 162 -18.62 -6.76 18.00
N ASN A 163 -19.47 -5.74 17.86
CA ASN A 163 -20.90 -5.87 18.11
C ASN A 163 -21.55 -6.97 17.23
N HIS A 164 -21.22 -7.04 15.94
CA HIS A 164 -21.74 -8.09 15.04
C HIS A 164 -21.29 -9.50 15.45
N ILE A 165 -20.04 -9.67 15.89
CA ILE A 165 -19.55 -10.98 16.34
C ILE A 165 -20.18 -11.37 17.68
N SER A 166 -20.34 -10.42 18.61
CA SER A 166 -21.01 -10.66 19.89
C SER A 166 -22.49 -11.03 19.72
N MET A 167 -23.17 -10.51 18.69
CA MET A 167 -24.51 -10.98 18.30
C MET A 167 -24.47 -12.45 17.86
N LEU A 168 -23.57 -12.82 16.95
CA LEU A 168 -23.41 -14.21 16.48
C LEU A 168 -23.06 -15.18 17.63
N ILE A 169 -22.20 -14.77 18.58
CA ILE A 169 -21.90 -15.55 19.80
C ILE A 169 -23.14 -15.70 20.69
N LYS A 170 -24.00 -14.69 20.79
CA LYS A 170 -25.24 -14.74 21.58
C LYS A 170 -26.29 -15.65 20.94
N GLU A 171 -26.34 -15.68 19.60
CA GLU A 171 -27.33 -16.43 18.81
C GLU A 171 -26.98 -17.92 18.69
N TYR A 172 -25.73 -18.25 18.32
CA TYR A 172 -25.28 -19.62 18.07
C TYR A 172 -24.46 -20.25 19.20
N GLY A 173 -24.06 -19.44 20.20
CA GLY A 173 -23.14 -19.86 21.26
C GLY A 173 -21.67 -19.77 20.88
N LYS A 174 -20.80 -19.53 21.88
CA LYS A 174 -19.35 -19.38 21.71
C LYS A 174 -18.70 -20.60 21.05
N GLY A 175 -19.08 -21.81 21.45
CA GLY A 175 -18.51 -23.06 20.92
C GLY A 175 -18.75 -23.21 19.41
N THR A 176 -19.99 -23.01 18.98
CA THR A 176 -20.39 -23.04 17.56
C THR A 176 -19.64 -21.99 16.74
N ALA A 177 -19.55 -20.76 17.24
CA ALA A 177 -18.79 -19.70 16.59
C ALA A 177 -17.31 -20.08 16.40
N GLN A 178 -16.65 -20.59 17.46
CA GLN A 178 -15.26 -21.02 17.40
C GLN A 178 -15.05 -22.25 16.50
N PHE A 179 -16.00 -23.19 16.47
CA PHE A 179 -15.97 -24.36 15.61
C PHE A 179 -15.91 -23.96 14.13
N TYR A 180 -16.84 -23.12 13.65
CA TYR A 180 -16.80 -22.63 12.27
C TYR A 180 -15.55 -21.77 11.98
N MET A 181 -15.04 -21.04 12.97
CA MET A 181 -13.81 -20.25 12.84
C MET A 181 -12.52 -21.08 12.72
N ASN A 182 -12.51 -22.32 13.19
CA ASN A 182 -11.43 -23.27 12.92
C ASN A 182 -11.64 -23.93 11.55
N ASN A 183 -12.81 -24.55 11.31
CA ASN A 183 -13.11 -25.30 10.08
C ASN A 183 -12.89 -24.47 8.79
N ILE A 184 -13.16 -23.15 8.82
CA ILE A 184 -12.95 -22.26 7.66
C ILE A 184 -11.46 -22.00 7.38
N GLN A 185 -10.59 -22.09 8.39
CA GLN A 185 -9.14 -22.11 8.21
C GLN A 185 -8.65 -23.48 7.77
N ASP A 186 -9.22 -24.54 8.32
CA ASP A 186 -8.87 -25.93 8.00
C ASP A 186 -9.21 -26.26 6.53
N ASN A 187 -10.35 -25.75 6.03
CA ASN A 187 -10.72 -25.85 4.61
C ASN A 187 -9.75 -25.09 3.69
N ALA A 188 -9.29 -23.89 4.10
CA ALA A 188 -8.31 -23.11 3.33
C ALA A 188 -6.91 -23.74 3.33
N GLU A 189 -6.53 -24.39 4.44
CA GLU A 189 -5.35 -25.26 4.52
C GLU A 189 -5.46 -26.45 3.55
N LEU A 190 -6.57 -27.19 3.56
CA LEU A 190 -6.81 -28.32 2.66
C LEU A 190 -6.76 -27.90 1.17
N SER A 191 -7.31 -26.73 0.85
CA SER A 191 -7.26 -26.17 -0.51
C SER A 191 -5.83 -25.86 -0.96
N VAL A 192 -4.98 -25.36 -0.06
CA VAL A 192 -3.55 -25.17 -0.34
C VAL A 192 -2.81 -26.51 -0.45
N ARG A 193 -3.06 -27.47 0.44
CA ARG A 193 -2.44 -28.81 0.39
C ARG A 193 -2.71 -29.53 -0.95
N ARG A 194 -3.86 -29.29 -1.59
CA ARG A 194 -4.20 -29.81 -2.94
C ARG A 194 -3.45 -29.14 -4.11
N LEU A 195 -3.04 -27.89 -3.96
CA LEU A 195 -2.34 -27.11 -5.00
C LEU A 195 -0.87 -27.52 -5.14
N LEU A 196 -0.25 -27.93 -4.03
CA LEU A 196 1.17 -28.18 -3.88
C LEU A 196 1.53 -29.59 -4.40
N LYS A 197 2.18 -29.68 -5.56
CA LYS A 197 2.43 -30.96 -6.26
C LYS A 197 3.86 -31.24 -6.77
N ALA A 198 4.70 -30.22 -6.96
CA ALA A 198 6.05 -30.38 -7.51
C ALA A 198 6.99 -29.25 -7.05
N ASP A 199 8.30 -29.52 -6.97
CA ASP A 199 9.32 -28.49 -6.69
C ASP A 199 9.35 -27.42 -7.79
N LEU A 200 9.46 -26.14 -7.40
CA LEU A 200 9.46 -24.97 -8.30
C LEU A 200 10.62 -24.03 -7.95
N VAL A 201 11.19 -23.36 -8.95
CA VAL A 201 12.27 -22.37 -8.76
C VAL A 201 12.05 -21.16 -9.66
N ALA A 202 12.18 -19.96 -9.10
CA ALA A 202 12.13 -18.72 -9.85
C ALA A 202 13.12 -17.67 -9.32
N VAL A 203 13.55 -16.80 -10.24
CA VAL A 203 14.32 -15.58 -9.96
C VAL A 203 13.76 -14.45 -10.82
N ASP A 204 13.70 -13.25 -10.25
CA ASP A 204 13.50 -11.99 -10.99
C ASP A 204 14.34 -10.86 -10.35
N TYR A 205 14.67 -9.84 -11.14
CA TYR A 205 15.66 -8.81 -10.77
C TYR A 205 15.03 -7.41 -10.73
N ARG A 206 15.22 -6.70 -9.62
CA ARG A 206 14.88 -5.28 -9.55
C ARG A 206 15.79 -4.43 -10.45
N ASP A 207 15.37 -3.20 -10.75
CA ASP A 207 16.14 -2.26 -11.58
C ASP A 207 17.53 -1.87 -11.00
N ASP A 208 17.81 -2.19 -9.74
CA ASP A 208 19.13 -2.04 -9.11
C ASP A 208 20.03 -3.28 -9.26
N GLY A 209 19.58 -4.30 -10.00
CA GLY A 209 20.27 -5.57 -10.20
C GLY A 209 20.06 -6.59 -9.07
N SER A 210 19.32 -6.24 -8.01
CA SER A 210 19.12 -7.15 -6.86
C SER A 210 18.16 -8.29 -7.21
N PRO A 211 18.58 -9.58 -7.14
CA PRO A 211 17.66 -10.72 -7.24
C PRO A 211 16.69 -10.81 -6.06
N VAL A 212 15.43 -11.11 -6.39
CA VAL A 212 14.52 -11.90 -5.54
C VAL A 212 14.59 -13.33 -6.04
N ARG A 213 14.90 -14.28 -5.14
CA ARG A 213 14.93 -15.72 -5.44
C ARG A 213 13.88 -16.45 -4.60
N LEU A 214 13.28 -17.48 -5.18
CA LEU A 214 12.42 -18.43 -4.47
C LEU A 214 12.70 -19.85 -4.98
N LYS A 215 12.94 -20.77 -4.03
CA LYS A 215 12.74 -22.21 -4.23
C LYS A 215 11.52 -22.63 -3.43
N ILE A 216 10.56 -23.28 -4.08
CA ILE A 216 9.48 -24.02 -3.41
C ILE A 216 9.88 -25.49 -3.43
N SER A 217 10.01 -26.12 -2.26
CA SER A 217 10.23 -27.56 -2.14
C SER A 217 9.00 -28.23 -1.55
N ILE A 218 8.45 -29.28 -2.16
CA ILE A 218 7.11 -29.79 -1.83
C ILE A 218 7.13 -31.26 -1.39
N ASP A 219 6.59 -31.50 -0.19
CA ASP A 219 6.18 -32.82 0.30
C ASP A 219 4.77 -33.13 -0.24
N ALA A 220 4.71 -33.86 -1.35
CA ALA A 220 3.46 -34.17 -2.04
C ALA A 220 2.56 -35.18 -1.30
N GLU A 221 3.10 -35.93 -0.33
CA GLU A 221 2.31 -36.85 0.50
C GLU A 221 1.53 -36.10 1.58
N LYS A 222 2.14 -35.07 2.18
CA LYS A 222 1.50 -34.20 3.19
C LYS A 222 0.79 -32.99 2.57
N GLY A 223 1.14 -32.62 1.34
CA GLY A 223 0.76 -31.34 0.73
C GLY A 223 1.44 -30.15 1.41
N GLU A 224 2.66 -30.32 1.93
CA GLU A 224 3.40 -29.27 2.66
C GLU A 224 4.52 -28.69 1.81
N ALA A 225 4.81 -27.40 1.96
CA ALA A 225 5.81 -26.73 1.14
C ALA A 225 6.75 -25.83 1.95
N ILE A 226 8.04 -25.91 1.63
CA ILE A 226 9.07 -24.98 2.10
C ILE A 226 9.23 -23.89 1.03
N PHE A 227 8.87 -22.65 1.36
CA PHE A 227 9.09 -21.47 0.53
C PHE A 227 10.39 -20.81 0.97
N ASP A 228 11.48 -21.10 0.26
CA ASP A 228 12.84 -20.71 0.61
C ASP A 228 13.34 -19.54 -0.25
N PHE A 229 13.57 -18.38 0.37
CA PHE A 229 14.03 -17.15 -0.28
C PHE A 229 15.56 -16.98 -0.27
N GLU A 230 16.31 -18.02 0.10
CA GLU A 230 17.78 -18.00 0.13
C GLU A 230 18.40 -17.58 -1.23
N GLY A 231 19.45 -16.75 -1.19
CA GLY A 231 20.02 -16.07 -2.35
C GLY A 231 19.28 -14.81 -2.81
N THR A 232 18.24 -14.36 -2.09
CA THR A 232 17.72 -12.99 -2.20
C THR A 232 18.72 -12.00 -1.57
N SER A 233 18.89 -10.81 -2.16
CA SER A 233 19.99 -9.90 -1.75
C SER A 233 19.87 -9.40 -0.30
N SER A 234 21.02 -8.95 0.25
CA SER A 234 21.11 -8.25 1.54
C SER A 234 20.16 -7.06 1.64
N GLU A 235 19.96 -6.56 2.86
CA GLU A 235 19.39 -5.23 3.09
C GLU A 235 20.08 -4.20 2.18
N VAL A 236 19.28 -3.34 1.56
CA VAL A 236 19.79 -2.27 0.70
C VAL A 236 19.76 -0.96 1.45
N TYR A 237 20.86 -0.21 1.40
CA TYR A 237 20.92 1.17 1.87
C TYR A 237 20.04 2.07 0.97
N GLY A 238 18.74 2.08 1.24
CA GLY A 238 17.67 2.51 0.35
C GLY A 238 16.30 2.20 0.94
N ASN A 239 15.23 2.59 0.25
CA ASN A 239 13.86 2.50 0.77
C ASN A 239 13.12 1.20 0.41
N ILE A 240 13.77 0.32 -0.35
CA ILE A 240 13.15 -0.84 -1.01
C ILE A 240 13.11 -2.12 -0.15
N ASN A 241 13.46 -2.01 1.13
CA ASN A 241 13.43 -3.11 2.07
C ASN A 241 12.00 -3.42 2.51
N ALA A 242 11.60 -4.69 2.47
CA ALA A 242 10.28 -5.17 2.83
C ALA A 242 10.36 -5.98 4.14
N PRO A 243 9.72 -5.53 5.23
CA PRO A 243 9.54 -6.36 6.42
C PRO A 243 8.84 -7.69 6.09
N GLU A 244 9.18 -8.76 6.80
CA GLU A 244 8.69 -10.15 6.55
C GLU A 244 7.16 -10.24 6.38
N ALA A 245 6.42 -9.37 7.07
CA ALA A 245 4.98 -9.15 6.95
C ALA A 245 4.49 -8.99 5.49
N ILE A 246 5.31 -8.43 4.61
CA ILE A 246 5.05 -8.26 3.17
C ILE A 246 5.24 -9.58 2.43
N THR A 247 6.30 -10.32 2.70
CA THR A 247 6.58 -11.63 2.08
C THR A 247 5.43 -12.59 2.37
N TYR A 248 5.00 -12.68 3.64
CA TYR A 248 3.78 -13.42 4.01
C TYR A 248 2.51 -12.89 3.32
N SER A 249 2.37 -11.57 3.12
CA SER A 249 1.23 -10.99 2.40
C SER A 249 1.18 -11.44 0.94
N ALA A 250 2.32 -11.39 0.25
CA ALA A 250 2.45 -11.78 -1.14
C ALA A 250 2.17 -13.28 -1.32
N ILE A 251 2.70 -14.14 -0.45
CA ILE A 251 2.44 -15.59 -0.48
C ILE A 251 0.94 -15.90 -0.37
N ILE A 252 0.23 -15.35 0.62
CA ILE A 252 -1.21 -15.60 0.76
C ILE A 252 -2.00 -15.02 -0.43
N CYS A 253 -1.62 -13.85 -0.93
CA CYS A 253 -2.24 -13.25 -2.12
C CYS A 253 -2.13 -14.20 -3.33
N CYS A 254 -0.93 -14.71 -3.61
CA CYS A 254 -0.69 -15.63 -4.73
C CYS A 254 -1.44 -16.94 -4.52
N LEU A 255 -1.30 -17.59 -3.36
CA LEU A 255 -1.99 -18.85 -3.06
C LEU A 255 -3.51 -18.71 -3.19
N ARG A 256 -4.10 -17.57 -2.79
CA ARG A 256 -5.55 -17.35 -3.01
C ARG A 256 -5.91 -17.20 -4.48
N CYS A 257 -5.09 -16.50 -5.28
CA CYS A 257 -5.31 -16.36 -6.72
C CYS A 257 -5.13 -17.69 -7.48
N LEU A 258 -4.30 -18.59 -6.98
CA LEU A 258 -4.04 -19.92 -7.56
C LEU A 258 -5.11 -20.97 -7.21
N ILE A 259 -5.96 -20.71 -6.21
CA ILE A 259 -7.01 -21.65 -5.76
C ILE A 259 -8.34 -21.32 -6.42
N SER A 260 -8.75 -22.18 -7.36
CA SER A 260 -10.05 -22.14 -8.06
C SER A 260 -11.25 -22.62 -7.22
N GLU A 261 -11.16 -22.57 -5.89
CA GLU A 261 -12.26 -22.83 -4.93
C GLU A 261 -12.69 -21.50 -4.27
N ASP A 262 -13.97 -21.30 -3.91
CA ASP A 262 -14.41 -20.07 -3.21
C ASP A 262 -14.12 -20.10 -1.69
N ILE A 263 -12.83 -20.15 -1.35
CA ILE A 263 -12.39 -20.02 0.04
C ILE A 263 -12.28 -18.55 0.49
N PRO A 264 -12.68 -18.20 1.73
CA PRO A 264 -12.45 -16.87 2.27
C PRO A 264 -10.97 -16.68 2.64
N LEU A 265 -10.44 -15.49 2.37
CA LEU A 265 -9.04 -15.14 2.61
C LEU A 265 -8.71 -15.16 4.12
N ASN A 266 -7.90 -16.12 4.57
CA ASN A 266 -7.61 -16.35 5.99
C ASN A 266 -6.21 -16.97 6.22
N GLN A 267 -5.80 -17.10 7.48
CA GLN A 267 -4.46 -17.58 7.87
C GLN A 267 -4.21 -19.07 7.58
N GLY A 268 -5.26 -19.88 7.40
CA GLY A 268 -5.19 -21.30 7.05
C GLY A 268 -4.33 -21.58 5.83
N CYS A 269 -4.33 -20.66 4.85
CA CYS A 269 -3.49 -20.76 3.65
C CYS A 269 -1.97 -20.82 3.92
N LEU A 270 -1.50 -20.45 5.12
CA LEU A 270 -0.09 -20.56 5.51
C LEU A 270 0.23 -21.75 6.43
N LYS A 271 -0.76 -22.45 6.98
CA LYS A 271 -0.49 -23.60 7.86
C LYS A 271 0.39 -24.69 7.22
N PRO A 272 0.22 -25.08 5.93
CA PRO A 272 1.09 -26.07 5.29
C PRO A 272 2.37 -25.44 4.70
N ILE A 273 2.65 -24.16 4.96
CA ILE A 273 3.73 -23.39 4.33
C ILE A 273 4.81 -22.99 5.34
N ASN A 274 6.00 -23.58 5.22
CA ASN A 274 7.17 -23.18 5.98
C ASN A 274 7.95 -22.10 5.20
N VAL A 275 7.80 -20.84 5.58
CA VAL A 275 8.46 -19.70 4.91
C VAL A 275 9.82 -19.42 5.52
N ARG A 276 10.89 -19.55 4.73
CA ARG A 276 12.26 -19.22 5.12
C ARG A 276 12.69 -17.94 4.42
N ILE A 277 13.02 -16.93 5.21
CA ILE A 277 13.51 -15.64 4.72
C ILE A 277 14.93 -15.43 5.28
N PRO A 278 15.96 -15.24 4.42
CA PRO A 278 17.31 -14.99 4.91
C PRO A 278 17.36 -13.72 5.77
N LYS A 279 17.95 -13.81 6.96
CA LYS A 279 18.07 -12.68 7.89
C LYS A 279 19.05 -11.63 7.36
N ASN A 280 18.75 -10.36 7.60
CA ASN A 280 19.47 -9.21 7.04
C ASN A 280 19.44 -9.15 5.50
N SER A 281 18.49 -9.84 4.86
CA SER A 281 18.11 -9.58 3.46
C SER A 281 17.17 -8.38 3.38
N PHE A 282 16.95 -7.84 2.18
CA PHE A 282 15.91 -6.82 2.01
C PHE A 282 14.48 -7.37 2.23
N LEU A 283 14.28 -8.67 2.48
CA LEU A 283 12.99 -9.27 2.89
C LEU A 283 12.90 -9.54 4.41
N SER A 284 14.01 -9.38 5.14
CA SER A 284 14.10 -9.43 6.60
C SER A 284 15.12 -8.38 7.08
N PRO A 285 14.81 -7.08 6.88
CA PRO A 285 15.71 -5.97 7.22
C PRO A 285 15.73 -5.66 8.72
N SER A 286 16.70 -4.84 9.12
CA SER A 286 16.84 -4.25 10.44
C SER A 286 15.67 -3.34 10.83
N ASP A 287 15.54 -3.04 12.13
CA ASP A 287 14.50 -2.16 12.67
C ASP A 287 14.66 -0.68 12.28
N LYS A 288 15.83 -0.31 11.72
CA LYS A 288 16.19 1.05 11.29
C LYS A 288 16.14 1.27 9.79
N ALA A 289 16.08 0.21 8.98
CA ALA A 289 16.05 0.34 7.53
C ALA A 289 14.84 1.15 7.04
N ALA A 290 15.02 1.94 5.98
CA ALA A 290 13.93 2.51 5.22
C ALA A 290 13.14 1.41 4.49
N VAL A 291 11.81 1.35 4.69
CA VAL A 291 10.97 0.21 4.27
C VAL A 291 9.90 0.54 3.25
N VAL A 292 9.65 1.83 3.02
CA VAL A 292 8.40 2.24 2.38
C VAL A 292 8.27 1.86 0.91
N GLY A 293 9.40 1.84 0.19
CA GLY A 293 9.52 1.28 -1.15
C GLY A 293 9.36 -0.24 -1.16
N GLY A 294 9.61 -0.94 -0.06
CA GLY A 294 9.42 -2.39 0.05
C GLY A 294 7.96 -2.82 0.05
N ASN A 295 7.08 -2.10 0.76
CA ASN A 295 5.62 -2.38 0.76
C ASN A 295 4.99 -2.29 -0.64
N VAL A 296 5.68 -1.69 -1.59
CA VAL A 296 5.09 -1.21 -2.84
C VAL A 296 5.82 -1.72 -4.07
N LEU A 297 7.15 -1.77 -4.10
CA LEU A 297 7.96 -2.34 -5.19
C LEU A 297 8.22 -3.81 -4.89
N THR A 298 8.85 -4.06 -3.76
CA THR A 298 9.35 -5.40 -3.39
C THR A 298 8.20 -6.35 -3.09
N SER A 299 7.07 -5.88 -2.54
CA SER A 299 5.85 -6.67 -2.39
C SER A 299 5.35 -7.24 -3.72
N GLN A 300 5.45 -6.44 -4.77
CA GLN A 300 5.06 -6.83 -6.13
C GLN A 300 6.13 -7.74 -6.73
N ARG A 301 7.43 -7.40 -6.60
CA ARG A 301 8.53 -8.28 -7.03
C ARG A 301 8.53 -9.67 -6.37
N VAL A 302 8.07 -9.78 -5.13
CA VAL A 302 7.87 -11.07 -4.44
C VAL A 302 6.65 -11.80 -5.01
N THR A 303 5.51 -11.12 -5.18
CA THR A 303 4.33 -11.67 -5.89
C THR A 303 4.71 -12.23 -7.26
N ASP A 304 5.52 -11.50 -8.02
CA ASP A 304 6.01 -11.88 -9.34
C ASP A 304 6.78 -13.20 -9.33
N VAL A 305 7.76 -13.33 -8.43
CA VAL A 305 8.60 -14.52 -8.31
C VAL A 305 7.78 -15.73 -7.86
N ILE A 306 6.75 -15.53 -7.04
CA ILE A 306 5.81 -16.61 -6.67
C ILE A 306 4.97 -17.04 -7.88
N LEU A 307 4.34 -16.09 -8.60
CA LEU A 307 3.50 -16.41 -9.76
C LEU A 307 4.31 -17.00 -10.93
N LYS A 308 5.57 -16.58 -11.08
CA LYS A 308 6.57 -17.16 -11.99
C LYS A 308 6.96 -18.58 -11.59
N CYS A 309 7.17 -18.86 -10.29
CA CYS A 309 7.36 -20.23 -9.78
C CYS A 309 6.21 -21.14 -10.23
N PHE A 310 4.96 -20.71 -10.04
CA PHE A 310 3.76 -21.46 -10.42
C PHE A 310 3.41 -21.40 -11.92
N GLN A 311 4.21 -20.69 -12.74
CA GLN A 311 4.03 -20.52 -14.19
C GLN A 311 2.66 -19.94 -14.64
N THR A 312 1.87 -19.36 -13.71
CA THR A 312 0.51 -18.89 -14.02
C THR A 312 0.45 -17.48 -14.59
N CYS A 313 1.41 -16.61 -14.23
CA CYS A 313 1.65 -15.29 -14.82
C CYS A 313 2.91 -14.64 -14.18
N ALA A 314 3.40 -13.53 -14.73
CA ALA A 314 4.53 -12.72 -14.21
C ALA A 314 4.13 -11.24 -13.89
N ALA A 315 4.95 -10.21 -14.20
CA ALA A 315 5.70 -9.51 -13.13
C ALA A 315 5.70 -7.92 -13.05
N SER A 316 5.45 -7.31 -11.86
CA SER A 316 4.85 -5.98 -11.46
C SER A 316 5.69 -4.97 -10.56
N GLN A 317 5.10 -3.89 -9.93
CA GLN A 317 5.81 -2.60 -9.51
C GLN A 317 5.31 -1.69 -8.30
N GLY A 318 6.01 -0.55 -7.92
CA GLY A 318 5.90 0.30 -6.65
C GLY A 318 6.29 1.85 -6.55
N ARG A 319 6.48 2.49 -5.33
CA ARG A 319 6.10 3.93 -4.91
C ARG A 319 6.88 4.88 -3.84
N GLU A 320 7.02 6.22 -4.11
CA GLU A 320 7.08 7.59 -3.38
C GLU A 320 8.15 8.58 -2.69
N CYS A 321 7.82 9.40 -1.62
CA CYS A 321 8.09 10.90 -1.41
C CYS A 321 8.78 11.46 -0.10
N PHE A 322 9.47 12.65 -0.15
CA PHE A 322 10.00 13.42 1.03
C PHE A 322 10.15 14.97 0.91
N ARG A 323 10.23 15.70 2.06
CA ARG A 323 10.84 17.04 2.35
C ARG A 323 10.14 18.40 2.04
N ARG A 324 9.77 19.16 3.09
CA ARG A 324 10.20 20.57 3.41
C ARG A 324 9.50 21.15 4.67
N LYS A 325 10.08 22.23 5.24
CA LYS A 325 9.67 22.96 6.47
C LYS A 325 8.15 23.23 6.58
N GLU A 326 7.68 23.40 7.81
CA GLU A 326 6.29 23.70 8.16
C GLU A 326 5.66 24.76 7.25
N THR A 327 4.62 24.35 6.54
CA THR A 327 3.88 25.14 5.56
C THR A 327 2.52 24.48 5.40
N LYS A 328 1.43 25.23 5.66
CA LYS A 328 0.07 24.81 5.31
C LYS A 328 0.01 24.51 3.81
N GLY A 329 -0.56 23.36 3.46
CA GLY A 329 -0.59 22.84 2.10
C GLY A 329 -1.01 21.37 2.10
N PHE A 330 -1.25 20.83 0.91
CA PHE A 330 -1.71 19.46 0.72
C PHE A 330 -0.52 18.50 0.47
N GLY A 331 -0.81 17.20 0.54
CA GLY A 331 0.01 16.13 -0.01
C GLY A 331 -0.91 15.06 -0.56
N TYR A 332 -0.74 14.71 -1.83
CA TYR A 332 -1.58 13.75 -2.57
C TYR A 332 -0.79 12.49 -2.93
N TYR A 333 -1.47 11.38 -3.19
CA TYR A 333 -0.84 10.22 -3.82
C TYR A 333 -1.87 9.43 -4.64
N GLU A 334 -1.41 8.79 -5.72
CA GLU A 334 -2.26 8.07 -6.68
C GLU A 334 -1.63 6.72 -7.05
N THR A 335 -2.43 5.69 -7.28
CA THR A 335 -2.04 4.50 -8.04
C THR A 335 -2.42 4.72 -9.49
N ILE A 336 -1.45 4.71 -10.41
CA ILE A 336 -1.70 4.68 -11.85
C ILE A 336 -1.56 3.22 -12.30
N ALA A 337 -2.54 2.71 -13.04
CA ALA A 337 -2.63 1.31 -13.46
C ALA A 337 -1.68 0.95 -14.61
N GLY A 338 -1.25 -0.31 -14.65
CA GLY A 338 -0.69 -0.94 -15.85
C GLY A 338 -1.76 -1.72 -16.64
N GLY A 339 -1.34 -2.69 -17.44
CA GLY A 339 -2.24 -3.75 -17.90
C GLY A 339 -2.56 -4.79 -16.82
N SER A 340 -3.30 -5.84 -17.19
CA SER A 340 -3.51 -7.13 -16.51
C SER A 340 -2.84 -8.30 -17.28
N SER A 341 -2.56 -9.41 -16.58
CA SER A 341 -1.87 -10.59 -17.15
C SER A 341 -2.70 -11.26 -18.23
N ALA A 342 -2.07 -11.66 -19.33
CA ALA A 342 -2.56 -12.82 -20.08
C ALA A 342 -2.40 -14.11 -19.25
N GLY A 343 -3.15 -15.15 -19.63
CA GLY A 343 -3.09 -16.49 -19.04
C GLY A 343 -3.01 -17.58 -20.11
N PRO A 344 -3.14 -18.87 -19.73
CA PRO A 344 -3.17 -19.97 -20.69
C PRO A 344 -4.42 -19.97 -21.60
N ASP A 345 -5.49 -19.27 -21.21
CA ASP A 345 -6.78 -19.22 -21.90
C ASP A 345 -7.45 -17.83 -21.90
N TRP A 346 -6.74 -16.75 -21.53
CA TRP A 346 -7.31 -15.39 -21.53
C TRP A 346 -6.34 -14.26 -21.92
N GLU A 347 -6.88 -13.23 -22.58
CA GLU A 347 -6.19 -11.96 -22.89
C GLU A 347 -6.04 -11.08 -21.63
N GLY A 348 -4.92 -10.36 -21.52
CA GLY A 348 -4.70 -9.42 -20.44
C GLY A 348 -5.55 -8.15 -20.59
N THR A 349 -6.22 -7.75 -19.51
CA THR A 349 -7.09 -6.55 -19.48
C THR A 349 -6.27 -5.26 -19.50
N SER A 350 -6.52 -4.33 -20.41
CA SER A 350 -5.76 -3.07 -20.45
C SER A 350 -6.17 -2.08 -19.35
N GLY A 351 -5.21 -1.33 -18.79
CA GLY A 351 -5.46 -0.19 -17.89
C GLY A 351 -6.10 -0.48 -16.53
N VAL A 352 -5.76 -1.59 -15.86
CA VAL A 352 -6.39 -2.04 -14.60
C VAL A 352 -5.37 -2.30 -13.48
N HIS A 353 -5.72 -1.93 -12.24
CA HIS A 353 -4.96 -2.28 -11.04
C HIS A 353 -5.13 -3.77 -10.69
N THR A 354 -4.07 -4.42 -10.22
CA THR A 354 -4.05 -5.87 -9.96
C THR A 354 -3.29 -6.21 -8.67
N HIS A 355 -3.08 -7.49 -8.35
CA HIS A 355 -2.08 -7.98 -7.37
C HIS A 355 -2.08 -7.20 -6.05
N MET A 356 -0.93 -6.68 -5.62
CA MET A 356 -0.79 -5.85 -4.41
C MET A 356 -1.20 -4.39 -4.64
N THR A 357 -1.69 -4.04 -5.83
CA THR A 357 -2.31 -2.74 -6.12
C THR A 357 -3.74 -2.67 -5.64
N ASN A 358 -4.66 -3.37 -6.31
CA ASN A 358 -6.07 -3.54 -5.97
C ASN A 358 -6.83 -2.28 -5.45
N THR A 359 -6.53 -1.11 -6.03
CA THR A 359 -7.18 0.18 -5.76
C THR A 359 -8.17 0.54 -6.87
N GLN A 360 -8.97 1.59 -6.64
CA GLN A 360 -9.66 2.31 -7.73
C GLN A 360 -8.78 3.45 -8.26
N ILE A 361 -8.99 3.85 -9.52
CA ILE A 361 -8.39 5.06 -10.11
C ILE A 361 -8.92 6.34 -9.43
N THR A 362 -8.21 7.46 -9.60
CA THR A 362 -8.75 8.78 -9.23
C THR A 362 -9.39 9.44 -10.46
N ASP A 363 -10.72 9.59 -10.43
CA ASP A 363 -11.50 10.34 -11.41
C ASP A 363 -10.87 11.72 -11.69
N SER A 364 -10.55 12.02 -12.96
CA SER A 364 -9.78 13.20 -13.35
C SER A 364 -10.41 14.51 -12.85
N GLU A 365 -11.73 14.68 -13.01
CA GLU A 365 -12.46 15.86 -12.50
C GLU A 365 -12.26 16.10 -11.00
N VAL A 366 -12.26 15.01 -10.20
CA VAL A 366 -12.10 15.08 -8.75
C VAL A 366 -10.62 15.25 -8.36
N PHE A 367 -9.70 14.86 -9.24
CA PHE A 367 -8.29 15.16 -9.09
C PHE A 367 -8.02 16.65 -9.30
N GLU A 368 -8.47 17.23 -10.41
CA GLU A 368 -8.36 18.65 -10.75
C GLU A 368 -9.13 19.56 -9.76
N ARG A 369 -10.35 19.19 -9.38
CA ARG A 369 -11.15 19.97 -8.40
C ARG A 369 -10.50 20.05 -7.02
N ARG A 370 -9.57 19.14 -6.68
CA ARG A 370 -8.93 19.06 -5.35
C ARG A 370 -7.45 19.46 -5.34
N HIS A 371 -6.81 19.55 -6.51
CA HIS A 371 -5.37 19.78 -6.61
C HIS A 371 -5.08 20.76 -7.77
N PRO A 372 -4.01 21.57 -7.68
CA PRO A 372 -3.68 22.58 -8.67
C PRO A 372 -3.02 21.97 -9.91
N VAL A 373 -3.79 21.15 -10.63
CA VAL A 373 -3.36 20.32 -11.76
C VAL A 373 -4.43 20.34 -12.88
N LEU A 374 -4.04 19.97 -14.10
CA LEU A 374 -4.96 19.57 -15.17
C LEU A 374 -4.49 18.24 -15.76
N ILE A 375 -5.41 17.31 -16.02
CA ILE A 375 -5.15 16.09 -16.79
C ILE A 375 -5.26 16.43 -18.27
N ARG A 376 -4.12 16.36 -18.97
CA ARG A 376 -4.03 16.62 -20.41
C ARG A 376 -4.37 15.39 -21.23
N GLU A 377 -4.01 14.22 -20.72
CA GLU A 377 -4.23 12.92 -21.34
C GLU A 377 -4.41 11.87 -20.24
N PHE A 378 -5.46 11.04 -20.38
CA PHE A 378 -5.58 9.78 -19.65
C PHE A 378 -6.22 8.73 -20.55
N CYS A 379 -5.38 7.86 -21.11
CA CYS A 379 -5.76 6.88 -22.14
C CYS A 379 -4.99 5.56 -21.95
N LEU A 380 -5.36 4.51 -22.69
CA LEU A 380 -4.51 3.31 -22.80
C LEU A 380 -3.25 3.62 -23.62
N ARG A 381 -2.11 3.02 -23.27
CA ARG A 381 -0.83 3.12 -23.99
C ARG A 381 -0.78 2.05 -25.09
N PRO A 382 -1.08 2.33 -26.37
CA PRO A 382 -1.30 1.28 -27.37
C PRO A 382 0.00 0.55 -27.72
N GLY A 383 -0.10 -0.76 -27.98
CA GLY A 383 1.05 -1.57 -28.37
C GLY A 383 2.12 -1.74 -27.29
N SER A 384 1.78 -1.45 -26.03
CA SER A 384 2.68 -1.64 -24.89
C SER A 384 2.59 -3.02 -24.27
N GLY A 385 1.43 -3.69 -24.41
CA GLY A 385 1.24 -5.09 -24.01
C GLY A 385 2.17 -6.04 -24.77
N GLY A 386 2.63 -7.07 -24.08
CA GLY A 386 3.46 -8.15 -24.62
C GLY A 386 2.65 -9.05 -25.56
N ASN A 387 3.31 -9.56 -26.59
CA ASN A 387 2.69 -10.33 -27.67
C ASN A 387 2.93 -11.82 -27.45
N GLY A 388 1.86 -12.60 -27.30
CA GLY A 388 1.91 -14.07 -27.20
C GLY A 388 0.75 -14.71 -27.96
N GLN A 389 0.47 -15.99 -27.68
CA GLN A 389 -0.78 -16.64 -28.12
C GLN A 389 -2.00 -15.91 -27.55
N HIS A 390 -1.90 -15.50 -26.30
CA HIS A 390 -2.74 -14.48 -25.68
C HIS A 390 -1.89 -13.22 -25.48
N ARG A 391 -2.47 -12.05 -25.75
CA ARG A 391 -1.80 -10.76 -25.60
C ARG A 391 -2.07 -10.21 -24.21
N GLY A 392 -1.04 -9.72 -23.53
CA GLY A 392 -1.23 -9.05 -22.24
C GLY A 392 -1.75 -7.61 -22.40
N GLY A 393 -2.28 -7.05 -21.30
CA GLY A 393 -3.00 -5.78 -21.34
C GLY A 393 -2.09 -4.58 -21.60
N ASP A 394 -2.56 -3.63 -22.41
CA ASP A 394 -1.89 -2.33 -22.58
C ASP A 394 -1.89 -1.53 -21.27
N GLY A 395 -0.82 -0.76 -21.05
CA GLY A 395 -0.72 0.18 -19.94
C GLY A 395 -1.57 1.43 -20.15
N VAL A 396 -1.24 2.52 -19.47
CA VAL A 396 -1.90 3.83 -19.59
C VAL A 396 -0.87 4.95 -19.79
N ILE A 397 -1.33 6.03 -20.42
CA ILE A 397 -0.63 7.32 -20.42
C ILE A 397 -1.39 8.24 -19.47
N ARG A 398 -0.69 8.90 -18.54
CA ARG A 398 -1.25 9.87 -17.58
C ARG A 398 -0.39 11.14 -17.63
N ASP A 399 -0.91 12.18 -18.27
CA ASP A 399 -0.22 13.46 -18.46
C ASP A 399 -0.84 14.56 -17.59
N ILE A 400 -0.02 15.17 -16.74
CA ILE A 400 -0.45 16.03 -15.64
C ILE A 400 0.29 17.38 -15.74
N ASP A 401 -0.46 18.48 -15.94
CA ASP A 401 -0.02 19.88 -16.05
C ASP A 401 -0.12 20.59 -14.70
N PHE A 402 0.95 21.24 -14.24
CA PHE A 402 0.98 21.86 -12.91
C PHE A 402 0.64 23.34 -12.94
N ARG A 403 -0.28 23.75 -12.09
CA ARG A 403 -0.81 25.13 -12.07
C ARG A 403 -0.09 26.04 -11.06
N ILE A 404 0.59 25.47 -10.06
CA ILE A 404 1.41 26.20 -9.06
C ILE A 404 2.73 25.47 -8.78
N PRO A 405 3.76 26.12 -8.18
CA PRO A 405 5.01 25.46 -7.83
C PRO A 405 4.83 24.32 -6.83
N VAL A 406 5.19 23.10 -7.26
CA VAL A 406 5.12 21.88 -6.44
C VAL A 406 6.42 21.10 -6.54
N GLN A 407 6.85 20.52 -5.43
CA GLN A 407 7.86 19.47 -5.46
C GLN A 407 7.16 18.13 -5.72
N VAL A 408 7.64 17.41 -6.72
CA VAL A 408 7.07 16.14 -7.19
C VAL A 408 8.11 15.06 -6.96
N SER A 409 7.68 13.90 -6.50
CA SER A 409 8.53 12.71 -6.53
C SER A 409 7.98 11.72 -7.55
N ILE A 410 8.79 10.71 -7.85
CA ILE A 410 8.35 9.49 -8.49
C ILE A 410 9.14 8.35 -7.87
N LEU A 411 8.47 7.24 -7.58
CA LEU A 411 9.10 5.92 -7.53
C LEU A 411 8.34 5.00 -8.49
N SER A 412 9.11 4.15 -9.15
CA SER A 412 8.67 3.17 -10.13
C SER A 412 9.71 2.06 -10.23
N GLU A 413 9.39 1.02 -11.01
CA GLU A 413 10.35 0.01 -11.44
C GLU A 413 10.06 -0.40 -12.89
N ARG A 414 10.65 -1.51 -13.35
CA ARG A 414 10.57 -1.97 -14.76
C ARG A 414 11.09 -0.89 -15.72
N ARG A 415 12.22 -0.29 -15.34
CA ARG A 415 13.00 0.68 -16.13
C ARG A 415 14.26 0.10 -16.74
N VAL A 416 14.75 -1.02 -16.19
CA VAL A 416 15.92 -1.78 -16.67
C VAL A 416 15.49 -3.17 -17.10
N TYR A 417 14.74 -3.87 -16.24
CA TYR A 417 14.20 -5.20 -16.56
C TYR A 417 12.76 -5.09 -17.03
N HIS A 418 12.46 -5.71 -18.16
CA HIS A 418 11.11 -5.73 -18.72
C HIS A 418 10.13 -6.56 -17.87
N PRO A 419 8.82 -6.32 -18.03
CA PRO A 419 7.76 -7.26 -17.64
C PRO A 419 7.84 -8.48 -18.56
N HIS A 420 8.47 -9.56 -18.07
CA HIS A 420 8.80 -10.71 -18.92
C HIS A 420 7.56 -11.51 -19.33
N GLY A 421 7.62 -12.05 -20.55
CA GLY A 421 6.61 -13.00 -21.02
C GLY A 421 6.78 -14.41 -20.47
N LEU A 422 5.78 -15.27 -20.71
CA LEU A 422 5.82 -16.70 -20.35
C LEU A 422 5.68 -17.61 -21.58
N ASN A 423 6.30 -18.80 -21.52
CA ASN A 423 6.15 -19.88 -22.51
C ASN A 423 6.40 -19.48 -23.99
N GLY A 424 7.23 -18.46 -24.22
CA GLY A 424 7.52 -17.92 -25.57
C GLY A 424 6.78 -16.61 -25.90
N GLY A 425 5.90 -16.13 -25.03
CA GLY A 425 5.35 -14.77 -25.09
C GLY A 425 6.46 -13.71 -25.01
N GLY A 426 6.31 -12.66 -25.80
CA GLY A 426 7.26 -11.54 -25.86
C GLY A 426 7.00 -10.49 -24.79
N ASP A 427 8.08 -10.01 -24.17
CA ASP A 427 8.09 -9.01 -23.10
C ASP A 427 7.24 -7.76 -23.41
N GLY A 428 6.54 -7.26 -22.38
CA GLY A 428 5.84 -5.99 -22.45
C GLY A 428 6.79 -4.79 -22.45
N GLN A 429 6.33 -3.61 -22.87
CA GLN A 429 7.19 -2.43 -22.94
C GLN A 429 7.54 -1.87 -21.55
N CYS A 430 8.83 -1.66 -21.27
CA CYS A 430 9.30 -0.93 -20.09
C CYS A 430 8.56 0.39 -19.83
N VAL A 431 8.57 0.77 -18.56
CA VAL A 431 7.97 1.98 -18.01
C VAL A 431 8.74 3.22 -18.45
N LEU A 432 8.04 4.36 -18.62
CA LEU A 432 8.69 5.62 -18.96
C LEU A 432 8.08 6.83 -18.24
N ASN A 433 8.93 7.55 -17.52
CA ASN A 433 8.66 8.88 -16.99
C ASN A 433 9.21 9.95 -17.93
N ILE A 434 8.44 11.01 -18.20
CA ILE A 434 8.89 12.19 -18.93
C ILE A 434 8.45 13.45 -18.19
N TRP A 435 9.41 14.27 -17.75
CA TRP A 435 9.17 15.65 -17.34
C TRP A 435 9.25 16.54 -18.57
N MET A 436 8.11 17.11 -18.97
CA MET A 436 8.01 18.14 -20.00
C MET A 436 8.31 19.48 -19.33
N ARG A 437 9.60 19.85 -19.27
CA ARG A 437 10.05 21.05 -18.56
C ARG A 437 9.93 22.29 -19.43
N ARG A 438 9.16 23.27 -18.96
CA ARG A 438 8.99 24.58 -19.57
C ARG A 438 10.21 25.46 -19.26
N THR A 439 10.81 26.04 -20.29
CA THR A 439 12.01 26.90 -20.18
C THR A 439 11.84 28.16 -21.01
N PRO A 440 12.19 29.36 -20.51
CA PRO A 440 11.98 30.61 -21.23
C PRO A 440 12.94 30.73 -22.42
N ILE A 441 12.45 31.25 -23.55
CA ILE A 441 13.30 31.48 -24.72
C ILE A 441 14.13 32.75 -24.51
N ARG A 442 15.47 32.62 -24.53
CA ARG A 442 16.38 33.77 -24.41
C ARG A 442 16.11 34.76 -25.56
N GLY A 443 15.80 36.01 -25.21
CA GLY A 443 15.50 37.07 -26.17
C GLY A 443 14.05 37.12 -26.67
N GLN A 444 13.16 36.22 -26.25
CA GLN A 444 11.74 36.26 -26.63
C GLN A 444 10.84 36.16 -25.38
N PRO A 445 10.59 37.30 -24.68
CA PRO A 445 9.71 37.35 -23.50
C PRO A 445 8.34 36.73 -23.78
N GLY A 446 7.77 36.06 -22.77
CA GLY A 446 6.48 35.37 -22.88
C GLY A 446 6.50 34.05 -23.65
N LYS A 447 7.51 33.76 -24.49
CA LYS A 447 7.66 32.47 -25.19
C LYS A 447 8.52 31.47 -24.42
N TRP A 448 8.20 30.19 -24.60
CA TRP A 448 8.78 29.08 -23.85
C TRP A 448 9.07 27.90 -24.76
N ASN A 449 10.24 27.30 -24.60
CA ASN A 449 10.53 25.96 -25.09
C ASN A 449 10.04 24.92 -24.07
N VAL A 450 9.67 23.74 -24.56
CA VAL A 450 9.44 22.55 -23.72
C VAL A 450 10.59 21.59 -23.98
N LYS A 451 11.29 21.16 -22.92
CA LYS A 451 12.36 20.15 -22.99
C LYS A 451 11.87 18.87 -22.32
N GLU A 452 11.92 17.76 -23.04
CA GLU A 452 11.73 16.44 -22.45
C GLU A 452 12.94 16.04 -21.59
N ILE A 453 12.67 15.54 -20.40
CA ILE A 453 13.67 15.06 -19.44
C ILE A 453 13.16 13.76 -18.84
N ASN A 454 13.87 12.65 -18.96
CA ASN A 454 13.56 11.43 -18.20
C ASN A 454 14.07 11.60 -16.75
N PRO A 455 13.21 11.70 -15.73
CA PRO A 455 13.64 11.84 -14.33
C PRO A 455 14.14 10.52 -13.72
N GLY A 456 14.15 9.42 -14.48
CA GLY A 456 14.54 8.10 -13.99
C GLY A 456 13.43 7.39 -13.22
N ALA A 457 13.80 6.30 -12.53
CA ALA A 457 12.88 5.41 -11.82
C ALA A 457 12.42 5.96 -10.46
N LYS A 458 13.35 6.59 -9.73
CA LYS A 458 13.26 6.88 -8.30
C LYS A 458 13.89 8.26 -8.05
N ASN A 459 13.10 9.34 -7.92
CA ASN A 459 13.62 10.72 -7.92
C ASN A 459 12.66 11.75 -7.25
N THR A 460 13.16 12.94 -6.93
CA THR A 460 12.40 14.11 -6.47
C THR A 460 12.82 15.38 -7.22
N ALA A 461 11.88 16.01 -7.93
CA ALA A 461 12.08 17.24 -8.71
C ALA A 461 11.23 18.41 -8.19
N LYS A 462 11.62 19.64 -8.52
CA LYS A 462 10.77 20.84 -8.35
C LYS A 462 10.18 21.21 -9.70
N ILE A 463 8.86 21.28 -9.75
CA ILE A 463 8.05 21.42 -10.95
C ILE A 463 7.29 22.75 -10.85
N TYR A 464 7.24 23.48 -11.96
CA TYR A 464 6.81 24.88 -12.03
C TYR A 464 5.54 25.06 -12.89
N PRO A 465 4.84 26.20 -12.81
CA PRO A 465 3.60 26.43 -13.56
C PRO A 465 3.72 26.24 -15.09
N GLY A 466 3.01 25.24 -15.61
CA GLY A 466 3.03 24.84 -17.01
C GLY A 466 4.16 23.87 -17.40
N ASP A 467 4.92 23.33 -16.44
CA ASP A 467 5.57 22.03 -16.62
C ASP A 467 4.49 20.93 -16.64
N ARG A 468 4.78 19.80 -17.30
CA ARG A 468 4.00 18.55 -17.15
C ARG A 468 4.88 17.38 -16.72
N ILE A 469 4.28 16.38 -16.07
CA ILE A 469 4.84 15.03 -15.98
C ILE A 469 3.91 14.09 -16.74
N VAL A 470 4.48 13.36 -17.71
CA VAL A 470 3.84 12.25 -18.41
C VAL A 470 4.37 10.95 -17.82
N VAL A 471 3.47 10.15 -17.27
CA VAL A 471 3.71 8.74 -16.95
C VAL A 471 3.19 7.90 -18.11
N LYS A 472 4.03 6.98 -18.61
CA LYS A 472 3.63 5.89 -19.52
C LYS A 472 3.87 4.58 -18.79
N THR A 473 2.82 4.00 -18.24
CA THR A 473 2.90 2.74 -17.49
C THR A 473 3.13 1.56 -18.44
N LEU A 474 3.68 0.46 -17.96
CA LEU A 474 3.94 -0.70 -18.80
C LEU A 474 2.63 -1.35 -19.25
N GLY A 475 2.61 -1.76 -20.51
CA GLY A 475 1.72 -2.81 -20.96
C GLY A 475 2.38 -4.15 -20.68
N ARG A 476 1.58 -5.05 -20.16
CA ARG A 476 1.96 -6.37 -19.69
C ARG A 476 2.01 -7.34 -20.88
N ASP A 477 2.92 -8.31 -20.92
CA ASP A 477 2.39 -9.69 -21.03
C ASP A 477 1.77 -10.00 -19.65
N THR A 478 2.60 -9.78 -18.62
CA THR A 478 2.22 -9.79 -17.20
C THR A 478 3.04 -8.74 -16.40
N GLY A 479 2.48 -8.03 -15.39
CA GLY A 479 3.14 -6.94 -14.59
C GLY A 479 2.51 -5.53 -14.35
N ASP A 480 1.68 -5.30 -13.32
CA ASP A 480 1.00 -3.99 -13.08
C ASP A 480 1.86 -2.90 -12.41
N GLU A 481 1.42 -1.64 -12.56
CA GLU A 481 2.11 -0.43 -12.16
C GLU A 481 1.64 0.16 -10.83
N ARG A 482 2.55 0.86 -10.16
CA ARG A 482 2.23 1.73 -9.03
C ARG A 482 3.07 3.01 -9.06
N MET A 483 3.11 3.73 -10.16
CA MET A 483 3.54 5.14 -10.11
C MET A 483 2.74 5.90 -9.03
N ILE A 484 3.42 6.55 -8.09
CA ILE A 484 2.87 7.74 -7.43
C ILE A 484 3.48 8.94 -8.14
N LEU A 485 2.72 10.03 -8.16
CA LEU A 485 3.31 11.36 -8.10
C LEU A 485 2.68 12.12 -6.92
N LYS A 486 3.52 12.58 -5.99
CA LYS A 486 3.13 13.30 -4.77
C LYS A 486 3.66 14.72 -4.80
N TRP A 487 2.74 15.64 -5.02
CA TRP A 487 2.98 17.08 -5.05
C TRP A 487 3.03 17.65 -3.63
N LEU A 488 4.06 18.45 -3.34
CA LEU A 488 4.21 19.24 -2.11
C LEU A 488 4.39 20.72 -2.47
N LEU A 489 3.45 21.56 -2.03
CA LEU A 489 3.41 22.99 -2.36
C LEU A 489 4.64 23.74 -1.81
N ALA A 490 5.34 24.49 -2.66
CA ALA A 490 6.56 25.21 -2.31
C ALA A 490 6.37 26.74 -2.23
N LYS A 491 5.79 27.22 -1.12
CA LYS A 491 5.68 28.64 -0.69
C LYS A 491 4.81 29.54 -1.61
N ARG A 492 3.66 30.00 -1.09
CA ARG A 492 3.13 31.33 -1.49
C ARG A 492 4.18 32.36 -1.05
N HIS A 493 4.68 33.18 -1.97
CA HIS A 493 5.35 34.41 -1.58
C HIS A 493 4.27 35.42 -1.17
N SER A 494 4.18 35.69 0.14
CA SER A 494 3.62 36.95 0.65
C SER A 494 4.64 38.04 0.34
N GLY A 495 4.19 39.07 -0.38
CA GLY A 495 5.05 40.11 -0.95
C GLY A 495 4.27 40.96 -1.96
N ASP A 496 3.07 41.38 -1.56
CA ASP A 496 2.20 42.39 -2.17
C ASP A 496 1.02 42.61 -1.18
N ASP A 497 1.29 43.26 -0.05
CA ASP A 497 0.31 43.49 1.02
C ASP A 497 -0.57 44.73 0.73
N HIS A 498 -1.25 44.73 -0.43
CA HIS A 498 -2.15 45.81 -0.88
C HIS A 498 -3.41 45.29 -1.61
N LEU A 499 -4.28 44.55 -0.92
CA LEU A 499 -5.68 44.35 -1.33
C LEU A 499 -6.63 44.38 -0.13
N GLU A 500 -7.71 45.17 -0.28
CA GLU A 500 -8.72 45.49 0.73
C GLU A 500 -9.56 44.28 1.20
N PRO A 501 -9.96 44.21 2.48
CA PRO A 501 -10.78 43.12 3.03
C PRO A 501 -12.29 43.33 2.77
N ASN A 502 -12.71 43.38 1.50
CA ASN A 502 -14.12 43.60 1.14
C ASN A 502 -14.62 42.68 0.01
N GLN A 503 -15.17 41.51 0.37
CA GLN A 503 -16.54 41.11 0.00
C GLN A 503 -16.96 39.78 0.69
N LEU A 504 -18.13 39.81 1.32
CA LEU A 504 -18.92 38.65 1.76
C LEU A 504 -19.89 38.23 0.64
N VAL A 505 -20.84 37.31 0.94
CA VAL A 505 -21.83 36.70 0.02
C VAL A 505 -21.19 35.57 -0.82
N ASP A 506 -21.81 34.39 -1.00
CA ASP A 506 -23.18 33.96 -0.70
C ASP A 506 -23.37 33.14 0.59
N THR A 507 -24.61 33.18 1.11
CA THR A 507 -25.12 32.24 2.11
C THR A 507 -26.56 31.87 1.73
N VAL A 508 -26.78 30.64 1.29
CA VAL A 508 -28.13 30.17 0.89
C VAL A 508 -28.95 29.85 2.13
N SER A 509 -29.77 30.82 2.57
CA SER A 509 -30.73 30.66 3.66
C SER A 509 -32.04 30.05 3.16
N VAL A 510 -32.50 28.98 3.81
CA VAL A 510 -33.83 28.40 3.54
C VAL A 510 -34.86 29.14 4.38
N GLY A 511 -35.59 30.07 3.76
CA GLY A 511 -36.68 30.80 4.39
C GLY A 511 -37.95 29.96 4.52
N LYS A 512 -38.52 29.90 5.73
CA LYS A 512 -39.92 29.57 5.96
C LYS A 512 -40.75 30.85 6.01
N THR A 513 -41.92 30.85 5.38
CA THR A 513 -43.07 31.69 5.73
C THR A 513 -44.35 30.90 5.41
N GLU A 514 -45.38 31.10 6.24
CA GLU A 514 -46.65 30.37 6.19
C GLU A 514 -47.80 31.32 5.78
N HIS A 515 -48.99 30.74 5.55
CA HIS A 515 -50.29 31.41 5.39
C HIS A 515 -50.57 32.19 4.08
N SER A 516 -51.11 31.46 3.11
CA SER A 516 -52.55 31.56 2.81
C SER A 516 -53.11 30.16 2.54
#